data_AF-A0A6C0H4B6-F1
#
_entry.id   AF-A0A6C0H4B6-F1
#
_cell.length_a   1.000
_cell.length_b   1.000
_cell.length_c   1.000
_cell.angle_alpha   90.00
_cell.angle_beta   90.00
_cell.angle_gamma   90.00
#
_symmetry.space_group_name_H-M   'P 1'
#
loop_
_entity.id
_entity.type
_entity.pdbx_description
1 polymer ?
#
loop_
_entity_poly.entity_id
_entity_poly.type
_entity_poly.pdbx_seq_one_letter_code
_entity_poly.pdbx_strand_id
1 'polypeptide(L)'
;MPKDTENIYFLLLIRFGEPYASKIMKFLVSSRTYNIQLVGSTGVGKSCFAQRLLRNTFTPNYISGAIAFPTPLGGKAVFNIRECGYRIIEPTLNRLVRDEWNKTDAFFVMFSHEATDPSRQCEAWIQNIRRIVGVVVPIVIVGLKCDVPNYNLKPNIQILCSKYCIPYVELSSRDGTNIHGPFLALQDILRTDLDRNMFVDDPNIPITPLLLPPPSQDQDTSLFKLVKRI
;
A
#
# COMPACT_ATOMS: atom_id res chain seq x y z
N MET A 1 27.96 -8.46 -6.49
CA MET A 1 26.62 -8.51 -5.83
C MET A 1 26.16 -9.97 -5.84
N PRO A 2 25.01 -10.39 -5.26
CA PRO A 2 24.47 -11.71 -5.58
C PRO A 2 24.34 -11.86 -7.11
N LYS A 3 24.66 -13.02 -7.68
CA LYS A 3 24.66 -13.24 -9.15
C LYS A 3 23.31 -12.90 -9.81
N ASP A 4 22.22 -13.06 -9.07
CA ASP A 4 20.86 -12.74 -9.52
C ASP A 4 20.65 -11.22 -9.71
N THR A 5 21.30 -10.39 -8.90
CA THR A 5 21.20 -8.93 -8.93
C THR A 5 21.91 -8.35 -10.16
N GLU A 6 23.02 -8.95 -10.60
CA GLU A 6 23.76 -8.55 -11.80
C GLU A 6 22.98 -8.88 -13.08
N ASN A 7 22.36 -10.07 -13.15
CA ASN A 7 21.48 -10.44 -14.25
C ASN A 7 20.28 -9.49 -14.38
N ILE A 8 19.68 -9.10 -13.24
CA ILE A 8 18.52 -8.20 -13.24
C ILE A 8 18.93 -6.77 -13.60
N TYR A 9 20.07 -6.28 -13.11
CA TYR A 9 20.58 -4.98 -13.54
C TYR A 9 20.87 -4.95 -15.04
N PHE A 10 21.47 -6.01 -15.59
CA PHE A 10 21.77 -6.09 -17.02
C PHE A 10 20.50 -6.11 -17.87
N LEU A 11 19.47 -6.85 -17.45
CA LEU A 11 18.15 -6.82 -18.09
C LEU A 11 17.50 -5.43 -18.03
N LEU A 12 17.60 -4.75 -16.89
CA LEU A 12 17.12 -3.39 -16.73
C LEU A 12 17.91 -2.41 -17.59
N LEU A 13 19.23 -2.59 -17.73
CA LEU A 13 20.09 -1.77 -18.56
C LEU A 13 19.75 -1.92 -20.04
N ILE A 14 19.56 -3.15 -20.52
CA ILE A 14 19.11 -3.41 -21.90
C ILE A 14 17.74 -2.78 -22.16
N ARG A 15 16.82 -2.90 -21.19
CA ARG A 15 15.42 -2.49 -21.39
C ARG A 15 15.19 -0.99 -21.22
N PHE A 16 15.88 -0.36 -20.28
CA PHE A 16 15.60 1.01 -19.86
C PHE A 16 16.81 1.95 -19.98
N GLY A 17 18.02 1.43 -20.17
CA GLY A 17 19.25 2.24 -20.20
C GLY A 17 19.56 2.94 -18.88
N GLU A 18 20.67 3.66 -18.83
CA GLU A 18 20.95 4.60 -17.74
C GLU A 18 20.25 5.95 -18.01
N PRO A 19 19.82 6.69 -16.96
CA PRO A 19 20.00 6.44 -15.52
C PRO A 19 18.95 5.51 -14.90
N TYR A 20 18.03 4.97 -15.71
CA TYR A 20 16.82 4.30 -15.24
C TYR A 20 17.11 2.92 -14.64
N ALA A 21 17.99 2.13 -15.26
CA ALA A 21 18.43 0.85 -14.72
C ALA A 21 19.01 1.00 -13.30
N SER A 22 19.87 2.01 -13.08
CA SER A 22 20.41 2.31 -11.75
C SER A 22 19.34 2.77 -10.76
N LYS A 23 18.38 3.60 -11.17
CA LYS A 23 17.28 4.04 -10.28
C LYS A 23 16.38 2.87 -9.85
N ILE A 24 16.00 1.98 -10.79
CA ILE A 24 15.19 0.79 -10.49
C ILE A 24 15.97 -0.17 -9.61
N MET A 25 17.24 -0.46 -9.91
CA MET A 25 18.06 -1.33 -9.06
C MET A 25 18.24 -0.75 -7.66
N LYS A 26 18.48 0.56 -7.56
CA LYS A 26 18.59 1.23 -6.27
C LYS A 26 17.30 1.14 -5.48
N PHE A 27 16.13 1.23 -6.13
CA PHE A 27 14.85 0.98 -5.48
C PHE A 27 14.73 -0.46 -4.98
N LEU A 28 14.96 -1.44 -5.86
CA LEU A 28 14.77 -2.86 -5.56
C LEU A 28 15.72 -3.37 -4.45
N VAL A 29 16.92 -2.80 -4.35
CA VAL A 29 17.94 -3.14 -3.36
C VAL A 29 17.88 -2.23 -2.12
N SER A 30 17.26 -1.04 -2.20
CA SER A 30 17.15 -0.13 -1.04
C SER A 30 16.21 -0.67 0.03
N SER A 31 16.58 -0.48 1.29
CA SER A 31 15.62 -0.56 2.39
C SER A 31 14.97 0.80 2.56
N ARG A 32 13.64 0.89 2.38
CA ARG A 32 12.88 2.13 2.52
C ARG A 32 11.88 2.01 3.65
N THR A 33 11.73 3.10 4.39
CA THR A 33 10.74 3.21 5.46
C THR A 33 9.60 4.11 5.00
N TYR A 34 8.37 3.68 5.23
CA TYR A 34 7.14 4.38 4.86
C TYR A 34 6.25 4.54 6.10
N ASN A 35 5.78 5.74 6.38
CA ASN A 35 4.83 6.03 7.44
C ASN A 35 3.40 5.91 6.90
N ILE A 36 2.61 5.00 7.46
CA ILE A 36 1.23 4.74 7.10
C ILE A 36 0.30 5.20 8.22
N GLN A 37 -0.67 6.02 7.88
CA GLN A 37 -1.73 6.43 8.79
C GLN A 37 -3.01 5.61 8.56
N LEU A 38 -3.49 4.96 9.62
CA LEU A 38 -4.79 4.27 9.61
C LEU A 38 -5.88 5.27 10.00
N VAL A 39 -6.86 5.48 9.13
CA VAL A 39 -8.02 6.35 9.38
C VAL A 39 -9.32 5.58 9.18
N GLY A 40 -10.40 6.05 9.78
CA GLY A 40 -11.69 5.38 9.72
C GLY A 40 -12.52 5.63 10.97
N SER A 41 -13.82 5.33 10.89
CA SER A 41 -14.76 5.52 12.00
C SER A 41 -14.34 4.77 13.26
N THR A 42 -14.84 5.21 14.42
CA THR A 42 -14.65 4.49 15.68
C THR A 42 -15.32 3.11 15.61
N GLY A 43 -14.69 2.09 16.22
CA GLY A 43 -15.26 0.75 16.31
C GLY A 43 -15.16 -0.12 15.05
N VAL A 44 -14.56 0.38 13.96
CA VAL A 44 -14.40 -0.41 12.72
C VAL A 44 -13.38 -1.56 12.83
N GLY A 45 -12.44 -1.46 13.79
CA GLY A 45 -11.41 -2.48 14.03
C GLY A 45 -9.97 -2.09 13.66
N LYS A 46 -9.67 -0.80 13.51
CA LYS A 46 -8.30 -0.29 13.22
C LYS A 46 -7.28 -0.77 14.25
N SER A 47 -7.58 -0.61 15.54
CA SER A 47 -6.75 -1.08 16.65
C SER A 47 -6.52 -2.59 16.60
N CYS A 48 -7.57 -3.38 16.33
CA CYS A 48 -7.48 -4.83 16.21
C CYS A 48 -6.58 -5.24 15.04
N PHE A 49 -6.69 -4.57 13.90
CA PHE A 49 -5.81 -4.77 12.74
C PHE A 49 -4.35 -4.48 13.08
N ALA A 50 -4.08 -3.32 13.66
CA ALA A 50 -2.72 -2.93 14.02
C ALA A 50 -2.11 -3.86 15.08
N GLN A 51 -2.86 -4.24 16.12
CA GLN A 51 -2.41 -5.21 17.12
C GLN A 51 -2.16 -6.60 16.53
N ARG A 52 -3.00 -7.04 15.60
CA ARG A 52 -2.83 -8.34 14.91
C ARG A 52 -1.52 -8.38 14.12
N LEU A 53 -1.16 -7.28 13.48
CA LEU A 53 0.10 -7.13 12.74
C LEU A 53 1.32 -7.01 13.65
N LEU A 54 1.19 -6.28 14.76
CA LEU A 54 2.30 -5.89 15.64
C LEU A 54 2.52 -6.85 16.82
N ARG A 55 2.07 -8.12 16.73
CA ARG A 55 2.20 -9.09 17.83
C ARG A 55 3.65 -9.13 18.36
N ASN A 56 3.82 -8.77 19.65
CA ASN A 56 5.02 -8.61 20.51
C ASN A 56 5.34 -7.17 21.00
N THR A 57 4.62 -6.11 20.61
CA THR A 57 4.79 -4.79 21.23
C THR A 57 3.44 -4.14 21.51
N PHE A 58 2.96 -4.23 22.76
CA PHE A 58 1.77 -3.49 23.22
C PHE A 58 2.22 -2.30 24.07
N THR A 59 2.04 -1.09 23.54
CA THR A 59 2.05 0.15 24.33
C THR A 59 0.61 0.62 24.55
N PRO A 60 0.17 0.78 25.81
CA PRO A 60 -1.25 0.95 26.15
C PRO A 60 -1.91 2.23 25.64
N ASN A 61 -1.15 3.24 25.19
CA ASN A 61 -1.69 4.57 24.89
C ASN A 61 -1.61 5.00 23.42
N TYR A 62 -1.07 4.16 22.53
CA TYR A 62 -1.05 4.43 21.09
C TYR A 62 -0.59 3.18 20.35
N ILE A 63 -1.38 2.66 19.41
CA ILE A 63 -0.94 1.53 18.59
C ILE A 63 -0.13 2.09 17.42
N SER A 64 1.19 2.15 17.62
CA SER A 64 2.15 2.38 16.55
C SER A 64 3.21 1.29 16.55
N GLY A 65 3.68 0.90 15.37
CA GLY A 65 4.74 -0.10 15.23
C GLY A 65 5.17 -0.29 13.79
N ALA A 66 6.31 -0.92 13.59
CA ALA A 66 6.91 -1.12 12.28
C ALA A 66 6.78 -2.59 11.84
N ILE A 67 6.42 -2.82 10.59
CA ILE A 67 6.43 -4.14 9.96
C ILE A 67 7.34 -4.11 8.72
N ALA A 68 8.22 -5.10 8.57
CA ALA A 68 9.10 -5.21 7.41
C ALA A 68 8.58 -6.24 6.42
N PHE A 69 8.50 -5.85 5.14
CA PHE A 69 8.22 -6.74 4.03
C PHE A 69 9.47 -6.88 3.15
N PRO A 70 9.81 -8.09 2.70
CA PRO A 70 10.91 -8.27 1.76
C PRO A 70 10.55 -7.67 0.40
N THR A 71 11.50 -7.01 -0.24
CA THR A 71 11.38 -6.64 -1.66
C THR A 71 11.86 -7.80 -2.54
N PRO A 72 11.46 -7.86 -3.83
CA PRO A 72 11.83 -8.96 -4.72
C PRO A 72 13.34 -9.22 -4.86
N LEU A 73 14.21 -8.23 -4.63
CA LEU A 73 15.68 -8.36 -4.74
C LEU A 73 16.43 -8.33 -3.40
N GLY A 74 15.75 -8.62 -2.29
CA GLY A 74 16.39 -8.76 -0.98
C GLY A 74 16.56 -7.45 -0.19
N GLY A 75 16.00 -6.34 -0.68
CA GLY A 75 15.75 -5.14 0.13
C GLY A 75 14.60 -5.35 1.13
N LYS A 76 14.35 -4.35 1.98
CA LYS A 76 13.24 -4.38 2.96
C LYS A 76 12.43 -3.09 2.90
N ALA A 77 11.13 -3.21 2.62
CA ALA A 77 10.18 -2.12 2.83
C ALA A 77 9.67 -2.18 4.27
N VAL A 78 10.02 -1.19 5.08
CA VAL A 78 9.54 -1.05 6.46
C VAL A 78 8.35 -0.11 6.47
N PHE A 79 7.21 -0.57 6.98
CA PHE A 79 6.02 0.26 7.13
C PHE A 79 5.78 0.57 8.61
N ASN A 80 5.93 1.84 8.97
CA ASN A 80 5.55 2.36 10.27
C ASN A 80 4.05 2.64 10.26
N ILE A 81 3.30 1.84 11.00
CA ILE A 81 1.85 1.97 11.07
C ILE A 81 1.49 2.84 12.27
N ARG A 82 0.52 3.72 12.06
CA ARG A 82 0.04 4.66 13.07
C ARG A 82 -1.47 4.75 13.05
N GLU A 83 -2.13 4.48 14.17
CA GLU A 83 -3.58 4.67 14.27
C GLU A 83 -3.96 6.14 14.47
N CYS A 84 -4.92 6.63 13.69
CA CYS A 84 -5.50 7.96 13.89
C CYS A 84 -6.55 7.90 15.00
N GLY A 85 -6.33 8.65 16.08
CA GLY A 85 -7.26 8.77 17.21
C GLY A 85 -8.42 9.75 16.98
N TYR A 86 -8.43 10.50 15.87
CA TYR A 86 -9.41 11.54 15.60
C TYR A 86 -10.69 10.97 14.94
N ARG A 87 -11.88 11.37 15.41
CA ARG A 87 -13.17 10.80 14.96
C ARG A 87 -13.61 11.25 13.57
N ILE A 88 -13.39 12.52 13.25
CA ILE A 88 -13.47 13.24 11.97
C ILE A 88 -12.86 14.61 12.31
N ILE A 89 -11.99 15.14 11.46
CA ILE A 89 -11.07 16.22 11.84
C ILE A 89 -11.86 17.47 12.22
N GLU A 90 -11.82 17.78 13.52
CA GLU A 90 -12.42 18.99 14.06
C GLU A 90 -11.66 20.22 13.51
N PRO A 91 -12.36 21.34 13.18
CA PRO A 91 -11.71 22.52 12.63
C PRO A 91 -10.53 23.04 13.48
N THR A 92 -10.64 22.88 14.81
CA THR A 92 -9.66 23.27 15.83
C THR A 92 -8.38 22.42 15.79
N LEU A 93 -8.47 21.16 15.35
CA LEU A 93 -7.36 20.21 15.28
C LEU A 93 -6.64 20.23 13.92
N ASN A 94 -7.15 20.97 12.92
CA ASN A 94 -6.61 20.99 11.56
C ASN A 94 -5.09 21.23 11.50
N ARG A 95 -4.52 22.11 12.34
CA ARG A 95 -3.07 22.40 12.32
C ARG A 95 -2.24 21.22 12.84
N LEU A 96 -2.59 20.67 14.00
CA LEU A 96 -1.90 19.53 14.60
C LEU A 96 -1.99 18.30 13.70
N VAL A 97 -3.19 18.05 13.16
CA VAL A 97 -3.43 16.96 12.22
C VAL A 97 -2.62 17.15 10.94
N ARG A 98 -2.55 18.38 10.40
CA ARG A 98 -1.74 18.68 9.22
C ARG A 98 -0.25 18.39 9.46
N ASP A 99 0.30 18.81 10.60
CA ASP A 99 1.71 18.61 10.92
C ASP A 99 2.06 17.11 11.06
N GLU A 100 1.14 16.31 11.58
CA GLU A 100 1.28 14.85 11.65
C GLU A 100 1.13 14.20 10.26
N TRP A 101 0.11 14.60 9.50
CA TRP A 101 -0.23 13.99 8.22
C TRP A 101 0.73 14.36 7.10
N ASN A 102 1.41 15.50 7.18
CA ASN A 102 2.50 15.87 6.26
C ASN A 102 3.71 14.93 6.35
N LYS A 103 3.83 14.12 7.41
CA LYS A 103 4.89 13.11 7.58
C LYS A 103 4.43 11.70 7.18
N THR A 104 3.21 11.59 6.65
CA THR A 104 2.60 10.32 6.24
C THR A 104 2.81 10.10 4.75
N ASP A 105 3.35 8.93 4.41
CA ASP A 105 3.61 8.52 3.02
C ASP A 105 2.38 7.87 2.36
N ALA A 106 1.48 7.28 3.16
CA ALA A 106 0.26 6.65 2.66
C ALA A 106 -0.85 6.57 3.71
N PHE A 107 -2.11 6.51 3.25
CA PHE A 107 -3.28 6.36 4.12
C PHE A 107 -4.02 5.06 3.85
N PHE A 108 -4.36 4.34 4.93
CA PHE A 108 -5.35 3.27 4.88
C PHE A 108 -6.69 3.80 5.38
N VAL A 109 -7.66 3.91 4.48
CA VAL A 109 -9.03 4.35 4.80
C VAL A 109 -9.87 3.11 5.11
N MET A 110 -10.11 2.88 6.39
CA MET A 110 -10.68 1.63 6.89
C MET A 110 -12.16 1.76 7.24
N PHE A 111 -12.96 0.76 6.87
CA PHE A 111 -14.37 0.63 7.28
C PHE A 111 -14.67 -0.80 7.74
N SER A 112 -15.81 -1.02 8.39
CA SER A 112 -16.30 -2.36 8.74
C SER A 112 -17.42 -2.79 7.80
N HIS A 113 -17.45 -4.07 7.38
CA HIS A 113 -18.57 -4.61 6.60
C HIS A 113 -19.93 -4.49 7.31
N GLU A 114 -19.93 -4.37 8.63
CA GLU A 114 -21.12 -4.13 9.46
C GLU A 114 -21.61 -2.67 9.41
N ALA A 115 -20.83 -1.73 8.88
CA ALA A 115 -21.21 -0.32 8.84
C ALA A 115 -22.40 -0.10 7.89
N THR A 116 -23.40 0.68 8.30
CA THR A 116 -24.61 0.95 7.49
C THR A 116 -24.29 1.54 6.12
N ASP A 117 -23.43 2.57 6.08
CA ASP A 117 -22.98 3.22 4.85
C ASP A 117 -21.46 3.46 4.87
N PRO A 118 -20.67 2.45 4.47
CA PRO A 118 -19.22 2.59 4.48
C PRO A 118 -18.73 3.52 3.35
N SER A 119 -19.47 3.62 2.25
CA SER A 119 -19.08 4.46 1.10
C SER A 119 -18.97 5.92 1.47
N ARG A 120 -19.99 6.46 2.16
CA ARG A 120 -20.00 7.83 2.65
C ARG A 120 -18.92 8.09 3.69
N GLN A 121 -18.67 7.12 4.57
CA GLN A 121 -17.61 7.22 5.58
C GLN A 121 -16.22 7.29 4.92
N CYS A 122 -15.93 6.40 3.98
CA CYS A 122 -14.69 6.39 3.22
C CYS A 122 -14.51 7.69 2.41
N GLU A 123 -15.56 8.13 1.72
CA GLU A 123 -15.50 9.37 0.92
C GLU A 123 -15.20 10.60 1.78
N ALA A 124 -15.82 10.71 2.96
CA ALA A 124 -15.54 11.81 3.89
C ALA A 124 -14.07 11.80 4.36
N TRP A 125 -13.48 10.63 4.60
CA TRP A 125 -12.06 10.52 4.95
C TRP A 125 -11.15 10.90 3.77
N ILE A 126 -11.43 10.41 2.57
CA ILE A 126 -10.66 10.72 1.35
C ILE A 126 -10.65 12.23 1.10
N GLN A 127 -11.82 12.89 1.17
CA GLN A 127 -11.94 14.33 0.98
C GLN A 127 -11.15 15.11 2.05
N ASN A 128 -11.20 14.68 3.30
CA ASN A 128 -10.44 15.32 4.38
C ASN A 128 -8.93 15.17 4.24
N ILE A 129 -8.44 13.98 3.84
CA ILE A 129 -7.02 13.74 3.55
C ILE A 129 -6.56 14.71 2.46
N ARG A 130 -7.27 14.75 1.32
CA ARG A 130 -6.93 15.62 0.20
C ARG A 130 -6.95 17.11 0.59
N ARG A 131 -7.93 17.52 1.40
CA ARG A 131 -8.04 18.91 1.90
C ARG A 131 -6.88 19.32 2.81
N ILE A 132 -6.40 18.42 3.66
CA ILE A 132 -5.42 18.74 4.70
C ILE A 132 -3.99 18.64 4.20
N VAL A 133 -3.68 17.53 3.52
CA VAL A 133 -2.34 17.22 3.00
C VAL A 133 -2.03 18.06 1.76
N GLY A 134 -3.04 18.41 0.95
CA GLY A 134 -2.91 19.31 -0.19
C GLY A 134 -2.17 18.75 -1.40
N VAL A 135 -1.36 17.70 -1.21
CA VAL A 135 -0.71 16.93 -2.29
C VAL A 135 -1.40 15.58 -2.49
N VAL A 136 -1.22 15.00 -3.68
CA VAL A 136 -1.69 13.65 -3.98
C VAL A 136 -0.84 12.66 -3.17
N VAL A 137 -1.48 11.96 -2.23
CA VAL A 137 -0.88 10.93 -1.40
C VAL A 137 -1.53 9.58 -1.71
N PRO A 138 -0.77 8.47 -1.77
CA PRO A 138 -1.32 7.12 -1.91
C PRO A 138 -2.39 6.81 -0.85
N ILE A 139 -3.51 6.25 -1.31
CA ILE A 139 -4.61 5.79 -0.45
C ILE A 139 -4.95 4.36 -0.83
N VAL A 140 -5.22 3.51 0.17
CA VAL A 140 -5.82 2.18 0.00
C VAL A 140 -7.10 2.14 0.84
N ILE A 141 -8.22 1.69 0.25
CA ILE A 141 -9.45 1.45 1.01
C ILE A 141 -9.40 0.03 1.57
N VAL A 142 -9.68 -0.13 2.86
CA VAL A 142 -9.59 -1.40 3.58
C VAL A 142 -10.93 -1.77 4.22
N GLY A 143 -11.54 -2.85 3.73
CA GLY A 143 -12.74 -3.46 4.31
C GLY A 143 -12.39 -4.44 5.43
N LEU A 144 -12.79 -4.12 6.66
CA LEU A 144 -12.54 -4.93 7.85
C LEU A 144 -13.74 -5.83 8.17
N LYS A 145 -13.45 -6.93 8.87
CA LYS A 145 -14.42 -7.93 9.32
C LYS A 145 -15.09 -8.64 8.16
N CYS A 146 -14.32 -9.07 7.16
CA CYS A 146 -14.87 -9.89 6.07
C CYS A 146 -15.31 -11.30 6.52
N ASP A 147 -15.05 -11.68 7.78
CA ASP A 147 -15.51 -12.92 8.43
C ASP A 147 -16.98 -12.89 8.89
N VAL A 148 -17.72 -11.80 8.66
CA VAL A 148 -19.12 -11.71 9.08
C VAL A 148 -20.00 -12.70 8.30
N PRO A 149 -20.93 -13.41 8.97
CA PRO A 149 -21.69 -14.51 8.38
C PRO A 149 -22.62 -14.09 7.22
N ASN A 150 -23.07 -12.82 7.20
CA ASN A 150 -23.87 -12.23 6.12
C ASN A 150 -23.04 -11.25 5.29
N TYR A 151 -21.80 -11.62 4.98
CA TYR A 151 -20.94 -10.81 4.14
C TYR A 151 -21.59 -10.57 2.78
N ASN A 152 -21.70 -9.29 2.41
CA ASN A 152 -22.05 -8.88 1.07
C ASN A 152 -21.11 -7.76 0.66
N LEU A 153 -20.44 -7.95 -0.49
CA LEU A 153 -19.66 -6.92 -1.12
C LEU A 153 -20.60 -5.76 -1.48
N LYS A 154 -20.35 -4.59 -0.90
CA LYS A 154 -21.27 -3.46 -1.06
C LYS A 154 -20.95 -2.73 -2.38
N PRO A 155 -21.89 -2.66 -3.34
CA PRO A 155 -21.64 -2.05 -4.66
C PRO A 155 -21.18 -0.59 -4.57
N ASN A 156 -21.66 0.14 -3.56
CA ASN A 156 -21.28 1.53 -3.31
C ASN A 156 -19.77 1.72 -3.03
N ILE A 157 -19.09 0.73 -2.41
CA ILE A 157 -17.64 0.77 -2.23
C ILE A 157 -16.92 0.57 -3.55
N GLN A 158 -17.37 -0.36 -4.39
CA GLN A 158 -16.78 -0.57 -5.71
C GLN A 158 -16.89 0.70 -6.58
N ILE A 159 -18.07 1.32 -6.60
CA ILE A 159 -18.31 2.59 -7.32
C ILE A 159 -17.37 3.68 -6.80
N LEU A 160 -17.20 3.80 -5.48
CA LEU A 160 -16.28 4.76 -4.87
C LEU A 160 -14.82 4.51 -5.30
N CYS A 161 -14.39 3.25 -5.30
CA CYS A 161 -13.03 2.87 -5.69
C CYS A 161 -12.77 3.21 -7.16
N SER A 162 -13.72 2.92 -8.05
CA SER A 162 -13.65 3.30 -9.47
C SER A 162 -13.66 4.83 -9.65
N LYS A 163 -14.49 5.56 -8.90
CA LYS A 163 -14.58 7.03 -8.95
C LYS A 163 -13.25 7.70 -8.60
N TYR A 164 -12.54 7.17 -7.61
CA TYR A 164 -11.29 7.75 -7.12
C TYR A 164 -10.02 7.07 -7.63
N CYS A 165 -10.14 5.98 -8.41
CA CYS A 165 -9.05 5.10 -8.84
C CYS A 165 -8.20 4.62 -7.65
N ILE A 166 -8.85 4.23 -6.55
CA ILE A 166 -8.20 3.77 -5.32
C ILE A 166 -8.36 2.25 -5.20
N PRO A 167 -7.28 1.48 -4.94
CA PRO A 167 -7.40 0.05 -4.73
C PRO A 167 -8.16 -0.27 -3.44
N TYR A 168 -8.84 -1.41 -3.47
CA TYR A 168 -9.67 -1.92 -2.40
C TYR A 168 -9.20 -3.29 -1.95
N VAL A 169 -9.06 -3.47 -0.63
CA VAL A 169 -8.63 -4.72 -0.02
C VAL A 169 -9.55 -5.08 1.14
N GLU A 170 -9.94 -6.34 1.22
CA GLU A 170 -10.73 -6.88 2.32
C GLU A 170 -9.91 -7.79 3.22
N LEU A 171 -10.13 -7.72 4.52
CA LEU A 171 -9.41 -8.53 5.49
C LEU A 171 -10.22 -8.77 6.78
N SER A 172 -9.77 -9.76 7.55
CA SER A 172 -10.24 -9.97 8.92
C SER A 172 -9.07 -10.04 9.90
N SER A 173 -9.12 -9.15 10.89
CA SER A 173 -8.17 -9.17 12.02
C SER A 173 -8.42 -10.36 12.97
N ARG A 174 -9.62 -10.95 12.93
CA ARG A 174 -10.04 -12.01 13.83
C ARG A 174 -9.35 -13.33 13.48
N ASP A 175 -9.59 -13.82 12.27
CA ASP A 175 -9.00 -15.07 11.78
C ASP A 175 -7.61 -14.83 11.14
N GLY A 176 -7.31 -13.61 10.70
CA GLY A 176 -6.05 -13.23 10.04
C GLY A 176 -6.12 -13.24 8.51
N THR A 177 -7.31 -13.41 7.93
CA THR A 177 -7.52 -13.40 6.48
C THR A 177 -6.99 -12.10 5.87
N ASN A 178 -6.10 -12.23 4.89
CA ASN A 178 -5.56 -11.14 4.08
C ASN A 178 -4.94 -9.96 4.87
N ILE A 179 -4.36 -10.22 6.05
CA ILE A 179 -3.82 -9.17 6.93
C ILE A 179 -2.70 -8.34 6.29
N HIS A 180 -1.99 -8.92 5.31
CA HIS A 180 -0.89 -8.28 4.58
C HIS A 180 -1.33 -7.59 3.28
N GLY A 181 -2.56 -7.84 2.80
CA GLY A 181 -3.06 -7.35 1.51
C GLY A 181 -2.95 -5.83 1.32
N PRO A 182 -3.28 -4.98 2.31
CA PRO A 182 -3.17 -3.53 2.15
C PRO A 182 -1.74 -3.04 1.87
N PHE A 183 -0.73 -3.72 2.42
CA PHE A 183 0.67 -3.37 2.19
C PHE A 183 1.15 -3.79 0.81
N LEU A 184 0.65 -4.93 0.30
CA LEU A 184 0.92 -5.37 -1.07
C LEU A 184 0.31 -4.38 -2.08
N ALA A 185 -0.95 -4.01 -1.89
CA ALA A 185 -1.60 -3.00 -2.72
C ALA A 185 -0.85 -1.65 -2.68
N LEU A 186 -0.36 -1.24 -1.51
CA LEU A 186 0.45 -0.02 -1.38
C LEU A 186 1.80 -0.15 -2.12
N GLN A 187 2.48 -1.29 -2.04
CA GLN A 187 3.71 -1.52 -2.79
C GLN A 187 3.49 -1.40 -4.30
N ASP A 188 2.36 -1.88 -4.80
CA ASP A 188 2.02 -1.77 -6.22
C ASP A 188 1.78 -0.31 -6.65
N ILE A 189 1.10 0.49 -5.81
CA ILE A 189 0.96 1.94 -6.05
C ILE A 189 2.35 2.59 -6.09
N LEU A 190 3.16 2.37 -5.05
CA LEU A 190 4.47 3.01 -4.91
C LEU A 190 5.42 2.61 -6.04
N ARG A 191 5.34 1.36 -6.52
CA ARG A 191 6.09 0.90 -7.69
C ARG A 191 5.60 1.60 -8.96
N THR A 192 4.30 1.72 -9.16
CA THR A 192 3.72 2.39 -10.33
C THR A 192 4.04 3.88 -10.37
N ASP A 193 4.09 4.54 -9.22
CA ASP A 193 4.47 5.95 -9.13
C ASP A 193 5.96 6.17 -9.40
N LEU A 194 6.81 5.21 -9.03
CA LEU A 194 8.22 5.22 -9.43
C LEU A 194 8.36 5.00 -10.93
N ASP A 195 7.62 4.04 -11.51
CA ASP A 195 7.59 3.85 -12.95
C ASP A 195 7.15 5.17 -13.63
N ARG A 196 6.05 5.79 -13.20
CA ARG A 196 5.61 7.09 -13.75
C ARG A 196 6.65 8.20 -13.58
N ASN A 197 7.16 8.45 -12.38
CA ASN A 197 8.18 9.49 -12.19
C ASN A 197 9.51 9.19 -12.91
N MET A 198 9.72 7.94 -13.36
CA MET A 198 10.83 7.57 -14.22
C MET A 198 10.50 7.72 -15.71
N PHE A 199 9.23 7.61 -16.13
CA PHE A 199 8.83 7.65 -17.54
C PHE A 199 8.11 8.94 -17.97
N VAL A 200 7.83 9.87 -17.05
CA VAL A 200 7.01 11.07 -17.33
C VAL A 200 7.75 12.18 -18.09
N ASP A 201 9.08 12.15 -18.21
CA ASP A 201 9.84 13.25 -18.83
C ASP A 201 10.70 12.87 -20.06
N ASP A 202 10.63 11.62 -20.56
CA ASP A 202 11.42 11.20 -21.73
C ASP A 202 10.53 10.72 -22.89
N PRO A 203 10.30 11.56 -23.93
CA PRO A 203 9.48 11.20 -25.08
C PRO A 203 10.05 10.05 -25.93
N ASN A 204 11.25 9.55 -25.63
CA ASN A 204 11.91 8.48 -26.39
C ASN A 204 11.73 7.07 -25.81
N ILE A 205 11.02 6.90 -24.69
CA ILE A 205 10.86 5.57 -24.07
C ILE A 205 9.56 4.91 -24.57
N PRO A 206 9.63 3.84 -25.39
CA PRO A 206 8.45 3.14 -25.85
C PRO A 206 7.75 2.42 -24.70
N ILE A 207 6.50 2.81 -24.42
CA ILE A 207 5.62 2.14 -23.45
C ILE A 207 5.28 0.74 -24.00
N THR A 208 6.08 -0.27 -23.65
CA THR A 208 5.78 -1.67 -23.94
C THR A 208 5.48 -2.42 -22.65
N PRO A 209 4.33 -3.13 -22.56
CA PRO A 209 4.01 -3.98 -21.42
C PRO A 209 5.15 -4.96 -21.12
N LEU A 210 5.35 -5.27 -19.84
CA LEU A 210 6.24 -6.33 -19.37
C LEU A 210 5.74 -7.71 -19.85
N LEU A 211 5.92 -8.03 -21.13
CA LEU A 211 5.98 -9.41 -21.57
C LEU A 211 7.31 -9.97 -21.07
N LEU A 212 7.25 -10.77 -20.02
CA LEU A 212 8.34 -11.67 -19.67
C LEU A 212 8.58 -12.58 -20.88
N PRO A 213 9.84 -12.81 -21.30
CA PRO A 213 10.12 -13.81 -22.32
C PRO A 213 9.55 -15.17 -21.88
N PRO A 214 9.07 -16.00 -22.82
CA PRO A 214 8.61 -17.34 -22.48
C PRO A 214 9.75 -18.09 -21.78
N PRO A 215 9.44 -18.86 -20.72
CA PRO A 215 10.47 -19.54 -19.94
C PRO A 215 11.27 -20.47 -20.86
N SER A 216 12.58 -20.24 -20.97
CA SER A 216 13.52 -21.21 -21.52
C SER A 216 13.49 -22.45 -20.61
N GLN A 217 13.47 -23.64 -21.21
CA GLN A 217 13.12 -24.88 -20.53
C GLN A 217 14.08 -25.34 -19.41
N ASP A 218 15.14 -24.59 -19.09
CA ASP A 218 16.22 -25.05 -18.21
C ASP A 218 16.61 -24.09 -17.07
N GLN A 219 15.69 -23.26 -16.55
CA GLN A 219 15.99 -22.46 -15.34
C GLN A 219 14.95 -22.62 -14.23
N ASP A 220 15.46 -22.86 -13.01
CA ASP A 220 14.77 -23.15 -11.77
C ASP A 220 13.40 -22.45 -11.63
N THR A 221 12.36 -23.26 -11.71
CA THR A 221 10.93 -22.93 -11.58
C THR A 221 10.48 -22.28 -10.26
N SER A 222 11.41 -21.88 -9.39
CA SER A 222 11.11 -21.30 -8.08
C SER A 222 10.76 -19.81 -8.16
N LEU A 223 11.42 -19.04 -9.05
CA LEU A 223 11.16 -17.60 -9.21
C LEU A 223 9.92 -17.29 -10.06
N PHE A 224 9.63 -18.11 -11.09
CA PHE A 224 8.45 -17.91 -11.95
C PHE A 224 7.12 -18.26 -11.26
N LYS A 225 7.12 -19.10 -10.22
CA LYS A 225 5.91 -19.44 -9.47
C LYS A 225 5.39 -18.29 -8.61
N LEU A 226 6.23 -17.31 -8.27
CA LEU A 226 5.82 -16.17 -7.43
C LEU A 226 5.08 -15.09 -8.24
N VAL A 227 5.28 -15.02 -9.57
CA VAL A 227 4.70 -13.98 -10.43
C VAL A 227 3.40 -14.44 -11.11
N LYS A 228 3.14 -15.74 -11.22
CA LYS A 228 1.92 -16.28 -11.87
C LYS A 228 0.75 -16.56 -10.92
N ARG A 229 0.84 -16.21 -9.63
CA ARG A 229 -0.20 -16.51 -8.63
C ARG A 229 -0.65 -15.32 -7.77
N ILE A 230 -0.41 -14.09 -8.22
CA ILE A 230 -0.98 -12.86 -7.65
C ILE A 230 -1.71 -12.13 -8.76
#